data_AF-A0A7M4DXN6-F1
#
_entry.id   AF-A0A7M4DXN6-F1
#
_cell.length_a   1.000
_cell.length_b   1.000
_cell.length_c   1.000
_cell.angle_alpha   90.00
_cell.angle_beta   90.00
_cell.angle_gamma   90.00
#
_symmetry.space_group_name_H-M   'P 1'
#
loop_
_entity.id
_entity.type
_entity.pdbx_description
1 polymer ?
#
loop_
_entity_poly.entity_id
_entity_poly.type
_entity_poly.pdbx_seq_one_letter_code
_entity_poly.pdbx_strand_id
1 'polypeptide(L)'
;DSFSHSNVSNGHSAYCTSSQGAPGIVAIYIVFQYLDYIYLNAGIMPNPHISFKAFISGLFSRRAVHMLSTAEGLLHQEDKVTVDGLQEVFETNLFGHFVLVRQLEPLLCCSEKPSLLIWTSSANARRSAFSLDDYQHKKGKEAYSSSKYATDLTSLALNRHFNKQNLYSSVVCPGIVTTNLTYGIMPCFIWKLLMPILWLIRLVTKTYTLTPHNGSEAHIWLFKQKPESLNGLTKYHSCTTFWGNNYVDPRKMDVDDETAKKLYQKMLELEKQLLARTNGPISTK
;
A
#
# COMPACT_ATOMS: atom_id res chain seq x y z
N ASP A 1 22.75 44.27 -44.30
CA ASP A 1 22.25 43.43 -43.20
C ASP A 1 21.61 42.16 -43.78
N SER A 2 22.26 41.42 -44.69
CA SER A 2 23.27 40.36 -44.47
C SER A 2 22.82 39.18 -43.60
N PHE A 3 22.44 38.08 -44.29
CA PHE A 3 22.77 36.64 -44.03
C PHE A 3 22.38 36.05 -42.66
N SER A 4 21.98 34.79 -42.45
CA SER A 4 21.62 33.58 -43.22
C SER A 4 21.52 32.44 -42.18
N HIS A 5 20.75 31.38 -42.47
CA HIS A 5 20.88 29.99 -41.98
C HIS A 5 21.58 29.67 -40.64
N SER A 6 20.90 28.88 -39.79
CA SER A 6 21.44 27.56 -39.43
C SER A 6 20.36 26.63 -38.86
N ASN A 7 20.17 25.52 -39.56
CA ASN A 7 19.79 24.25 -38.96
C ASN A 7 20.83 23.89 -37.90
N VAL A 8 20.39 23.60 -36.69
CA VAL A 8 21.15 22.75 -35.77
C VAL A 8 20.22 21.63 -35.35
N SER A 9 20.23 20.58 -36.17
CA SER A 9 20.23 19.23 -35.66
C SER A 9 21.30 19.11 -34.58
N ASN A 10 20.91 18.84 -33.35
CA ASN A 10 21.75 18.06 -32.45
C ASN A 10 20.81 17.30 -31.53
N GLY A 11 20.72 16.00 -31.81
CA GLY A 11 20.09 15.04 -30.93
C GLY A 11 20.69 15.20 -29.55
N HIS A 12 19.84 15.43 -28.56
CA HIS A 12 20.08 14.86 -27.25
C HIS A 12 19.27 13.59 -27.22
N SER A 13 19.86 12.56 -27.84
CA SER A 13 19.70 11.20 -27.35
C SER A 13 19.93 11.30 -25.86
N ALA A 14 18.86 11.22 -25.08
CA ALA A 14 18.95 11.05 -23.65
C ALA A 14 19.66 9.72 -23.46
N TYR A 15 20.98 9.79 -23.36
CA TYR A 15 21.81 8.68 -22.92
C TYR A 15 21.40 8.44 -21.48
N CYS A 16 20.38 7.60 -21.30
CA CYS A 16 20.07 6.90 -20.07
C CYS A 16 21.26 6.00 -19.74
N THR A 17 22.33 6.60 -19.21
CA THR A 17 23.39 5.87 -18.54
C THR A 17 22.84 5.43 -17.19
N SER A 18 22.48 4.15 -17.12
CA SER A 18 22.43 3.16 -16.02
C SER A 18 22.63 3.54 -14.52
N SER A 19 22.49 4.80 -14.11
CA SER A 19 22.67 5.28 -12.72
C SER A 19 21.71 6.39 -12.31
N GLN A 20 20.85 6.88 -13.21
CA GLN A 20 19.82 7.86 -12.89
C GLN A 20 18.47 7.15 -12.76
N GLY A 21 17.88 7.19 -11.56
CA GLY A 21 16.57 6.61 -11.27
C GLY A 21 15.46 7.16 -12.18
N ALA A 22 14.25 6.62 -12.05
CA ALA A 22 13.09 7.12 -12.80
C ALA A 22 12.99 8.65 -12.71
N PRO A 23 12.54 9.37 -13.76
CA PRO A 23 12.57 10.84 -13.80
C PRO A 23 11.98 11.54 -12.56
N GLY A 24 10.97 10.94 -11.93
CA GLY A 24 10.39 11.40 -10.67
C GLY A 24 11.34 11.29 -9.46
N ILE A 25 12.13 10.23 -9.36
CA ILE A 25 13.14 10.06 -8.30
C ILE A 25 14.23 11.11 -8.44
N VAL A 26 14.75 11.31 -9.65
CA VAL A 26 15.79 12.34 -9.91
C VAL A 26 15.28 13.73 -9.52
N ALA A 27 14.02 14.05 -9.82
CA ALA A 27 13.41 15.30 -9.40
C ALA A 27 13.37 15.44 -7.86
N ILE A 28 13.07 14.37 -7.12
CA ILE A 28 13.09 14.38 -5.65
C ILE A 28 14.50 14.69 -5.13
N TYR A 29 15.53 14.07 -5.68
CA TYR A 29 16.93 14.31 -5.29
C TYR A 29 17.42 15.73 -5.58
N ILE A 30 16.87 16.39 -6.59
CA ILE A 30 17.21 17.77 -6.92
C ILE A 30 16.57 18.74 -5.91
N VAL A 31 15.36 18.43 -5.45
CA VAL A 31 14.55 19.34 -4.63
C VAL A 31 14.80 19.15 -3.13
N PHE A 32 15.00 17.91 -2.69
CA PHE A 32 15.06 17.56 -1.27
C PHE A 32 16.44 17.05 -0.87
N GLN A 33 16.98 17.61 0.21
CA GLN A 33 18.18 17.09 0.86
C GLN A 33 17.87 15.97 1.85
N TYR A 34 16.62 15.91 2.33
CA TYR A 34 16.15 14.97 3.35
C TYR A 34 14.63 14.84 3.29
N LEU A 35 14.09 13.67 3.68
CA LEU A 35 12.66 13.40 3.73
C LEU A 35 12.22 12.94 5.12
N ASP A 36 11.48 13.78 5.86
CA ASP A 36 10.99 13.42 7.20
C ASP A 36 9.92 12.31 7.19
N TYR A 37 9.00 12.34 6.22
CA TYR A 37 7.85 11.44 6.15
C TYR A 37 7.56 11.00 4.72
N ILE A 38 7.19 9.73 4.55
CA ILE A 38 6.63 9.22 3.29
C ILE A 38 5.35 8.45 3.58
N TYR A 39 4.27 8.87 2.90
CA TYR A 39 2.98 8.17 2.92
C TYR A 39 2.87 7.23 1.72
N LEU A 40 2.76 5.94 1.99
CA LEU A 40 2.67 4.88 0.98
C LEU A 40 1.21 4.39 0.94
N ASN A 41 0.42 4.98 0.05
CA ASN A 41 -1.04 4.80 -0.01
C ASN A 41 -1.57 4.35 -1.40
N ALA A 42 -0.74 3.75 -2.24
CA ALA A 42 -1.27 3.06 -3.43
C ALA A 42 -2.03 1.78 -3.04
N GLY A 43 -3.24 1.66 -3.59
CA GLY A 43 -4.13 0.53 -3.37
C GLY A 43 -5.06 0.42 -4.57
N ILE A 44 -4.81 -0.55 -5.44
CA ILE A 44 -5.76 -0.94 -6.48
C ILE A 44 -6.50 -2.20 -6.05
N MET A 45 -7.70 -2.33 -6.58
CA MET A 45 -8.54 -3.51 -6.47
C MET A 45 -9.24 -3.69 -7.82
N PRO A 46 -8.54 -4.22 -8.85
CA PRO A 46 -9.10 -4.37 -10.18
C PRO A 46 -10.25 -5.39 -10.16
N ASN A 47 -11.31 -5.09 -10.92
CA ASN A 47 -12.47 -5.96 -11.14
C ASN A 47 -13.01 -6.65 -9.86
N PRO A 48 -13.46 -5.89 -8.84
CA PRO A 48 -14.02 -6.49 -7.64
C PRO A 48 -15.39 -7.10 -7.94
N HIS A 49 -15.48 -8.43 -7.92
CA HIS A 49 -16.73 -9.15 -8.02
C HIS A 49 -17.25 -9.53 -6.63
N ILE A 50 -18.45 -9.07 -6.29
CA ILE A 50 -19.18 -9.58 -5.12
C ILE A 50 -19.84 -10.89 -5.49
N SER A 51 -19.53 -11.94 -4.74
CA SER A 51 -20.37 -13.15 -4.76
C SER A 51 -21.70 -12.83 -4.07
N PHE A 52 -22.74 -12.48 -4.84
CA PHE A 52 -24.07 -12.16 -4.30
C PHE A 52 -24.63 -13.27 -3.41
N LYS A 53 -24.35 -14.54 -3.74
CA LYS A 53 -24.75 -15.69 -2.91
C LYS A 53 -24.05 -15.68 -1.55
N ALA A 54 -22.75 -15.38 -1.51
CA ALA A 54 -22.00 -15.24 -0.27
C ALA A 54 -22.42 -14.01 0.53
N PHE A 55 -22.71 -12.90 -0.16
CA PHE A 55 -23.22 -11.67 0.46
C PHE A 55 -24.55 -11.89 1.17
N ILE A 56 -25.54 -12.45 0.48
CA ILE A 56 -26.86 -12.73 1.05
C ILE A 56 -26.74 -13.76 2.17
N SER A 57 -26.04 -14.89 1.93
CA SER A 57 -25.85 -15.91 2.96
C SER A 57 -25.13 -15.39 4.20
N GLY A 58 -24.15 -14.50 4.02
CA GLY A 58 -23.38 -13.93 5.11
C GLY A 58 -24.14 -12.84 5.87
N LEU A 59 -25.04 -12.11 5.22
CA LEU A 59 -25.94 -11.14 5.85
C LEU A 59 -26.93 -11.81 6.82
N PHE A 60 -27.37 -13.03 6.49
CA PHE A 60 -28.21 -13.86 7.37
C PHE A 60 -27.41 -14.73 8.35
N SER A 61 -26.08 -14.65 8.35
CA SER A 61 -25.22 -15.41 9.25
C SER A 61 -24.92 -14.64 10.54
N ARG A 62 -24.54 -15.36 11.62
CA ARG A 62 -24.01 -14.74 12.86
C ARG A 62 -22.74 -13.91 12.64
N ARG A 63 -22.11 -13.98 11.47
CA ARG A 63 -20.90 -13.23 11.09
C ARG A 63 -21.20 -12.01 10.22
N ALA A 64 -22.46 -11.59 10.07
CA ALA A 64 -22.84 -10.45 9.23
C ALA A 64 -22.06 -9.17 9.56
N VAL A 65 -21.91 -8.84 10.85
CA VAL A 65 -21.14 -7.67 11.28
C VAL A 65 -19.66 -7.80 10.90
N HIS A 66 -19.07 -8.97 11.13
CA HIS A 66 -17.68 -9.24 10.74
C HIS A 66 -17.49 -9.10 9.23
N MET A 67 -18.32 -9.80 8.45
CA MET A 67 -18.33 -9.78 6.99
C MET A 67 -18.51 -8.36 6.44
N LEU A 68 -19.42 -7.54 6.98
CA LEU A 68 -19.58 -6.16 6.53
C LEU A 68 -18.34 -5.33 6.91
N SER A 69 -17.76 -5.56 8.09
CA SER A 69 -16.59 -4.84 8.60
C SER A 69 -15.25 -5.19 7.93
N THR A 70 -15.14 -6.37 7.33
CA THR A 70 -13.90 -6.88 6.72
C THR A 70 -14.08 -7.24 5.24
N ALA A 71 -15.29 -7.11 4.69
CA ALA A 71 -15.63 -7.64 3.36
C ALA A 71 -15.13 -9.08 3.11
N GLU A 72 -14.96 -9.88 4.18
CA GLU A 72 -14.28 -11.17 4.12
C GLU A 72 -15.08 -12.17 3.28
N GLY A 73 -14.40 -12.83 2.34
CA GLY A 73 -14.99 -13.83 1.44
C GLY A 73 -16.01 -13.27 0.44
N LEU A 74 -16.27 -11.96 0.46
CA LEU A 74 -17.21 -11.31 -0.46
C LEU A 74 -16.58 -10.94 -1.78
N LEU A 75 -15.33 -10.49 -1.74
CA LEU A 75 -14.63 -9.90 -2.88
C LEU A 75 -13.75 -10.96 -3.55
N HIS A 76 -14.14 -11.33 -4.76
CA HIS A 76 -13.27 -12.04 -5.70
C HIS A 76 -12.63 -11.01 -6.62
N GLN A 77 -11.34 -11.18 -6.92
CA GLN A 77 -10.59 -10.28 -7.77
C GLN A 77 -9.92 -11.05 -8.89
N GLU A 78 -10.06 -10.54 -10.10
CA GLU A 78 -9.26 -10.98 -11.24
C GLU A 78 -8.04 -10.08 -11.34
N ASP A 79 -6.89 -10.63 -10.96
CA ASP A 79 -5.60 -9.96 -11.08
C ASP A 79 -5.04 -10.13 -12.50
N LYS A 80 -4.28 -9.13 -12.96
CA LYS A 80 -3.66 -9.13 -14.28
C LYS A 80 -2.14 -9.10 -14.14
N VAL A 81 -1.46 -9.58 -15.16
CA VAL A 81 0.00 -9.46 -15.23
C VAL A 81 0.35 -8.14 -15.92
N THR A 82 1.24 -7.36 -15.31
CA THR A 82 1.75 -6.09 -15.84
C THR A 82 2.77 -6.30 -16.94
N VAL A 83 3.19 -5.20 -17.58
CA VAL A 83 4.25 -5.21 -18.60
C VAL A 83 5.59 -5.70 -18.03
N ASP A 84 5.80 -5.53 -16.72
CA ASP A 84 7.00 -5.99 -15.99
C ASP A 84 6.95 -7.48 -15.63
N GLY A 85 5.85 -8.17 -15.96
CA GLY A 85 5.65 -9.59 -15.70
C GLY A 85 5.29 -9.91 -14.25
N LEU A 86 4.84 -8.92 -13.48
CA LEU A 86 4.39 -9.04 -12.09
C LEU A 86 2.87 -9.02 -12.02
N GLN A 87 2.31 -9.51 -10.92
CA GLN A 87 0.88 -9.35 -10.67
C GLN A 87 0.56 -7.88 -10.31
N GLU A 88 -0.45 -7.30 -10.96
CA GLU A 88 -0.79 -5.87 -10.92
C GLU A 88 -1.06 -5.40 -9.50
N VAL A 89 -1.82 -6.18 -8.72
CA VAL A 89 -2.16 -5.85 -7.33
C VAL A 89 -0.92 -5.88 -6.44
N PHE A 90 -0.08 -6.92 -6.58
CA PHE A 90 1.17 -7.02 -5.82
C PHE A 90 2.14 -5.89 -6.18
N GLU A 91 2.30 -5.62 -7.47
CA GLU A 91 3.20 -4.60 -7.97
C GLU A 91 2.80 -3.22 -7.47
N THR A 92 1.53 -2.86 -7.67
CA THR A 92 1.04 -1.52 -7.35
C THR A 92 0.93 -1.29 -5.84
N ASN A 93 0.40 -2.26 -5.08
CA ASN A 93 0.13 -2.06 -3.66
C ASN A 93 1.38 -2.17 -2.79
N LEU A 94 2.38 -2.94 -3.24
CA LEU A 94 3.53 -3.30 -2.43
C LEU A 94 4.87 -3.05 -3.13
N PHE A 95 5.12 -3.74 -4.24
CA PHE A 95 6.49 -3.82 -4.77
C PHE A 95 6.99 -2.47 -5.32
N GLY A 96 6.14 -1.69 -6.00
CA GLY A 96 6.47 -0.35 -6.45
C GLY A 96 6.83 0.59 -5.29
N HIS A 97 6.09 0.51 -4.17
CA HIS A 97 6.45 1.26 -2.95
C HIS A 97 7.75 0.77 -2.33
N PHE A 98 7.98 -0.55 -2.32
CA PHE A 98 9.23 -1.13 -1.81
C PHE A 98 10.43 -0.59 -2.58
N VAL A 99 10.39 -0.64 -3.92
CA VAL A 99 11.43 -0.09 -4.79
C VAL A 99 11.57 1.42 -4.59
N LEU A 100 10.47 2.16 -4.47
CA LEU A 100 10.51 3.60 -4.17
C LEU A 100 11.26 3.89 -2.87
N VAL A 101 10.97 3.17 -1.78
CA VAL A 101 11.66 3.32 -0.50
C VAL A 101 13.15 2.97 -0.63
N ARG A 102 13.48 1.90 -1.35
CA ARG A 102 14.87 1.49 -1.62
C ARG A 102 15.65 2.57 -2.38
N GLN A 103 15.03 3.19 -3.38
CA GLN A 103 15.65 4.24 -4.18
C GLN A 103 15.78 5.56 -3.41
N LEU A 104 14.90 5.83 -2.44
CA LEU A 104 14.94 7.03 -1.59
C LEU A 104 15.71 6.81 -0.27
N GLU A 105 16.26 5.62 -0.04
CA GLU A 105 17.01 5.29 1.18
C GLU A 105 18.06 6.36 1.53
N PRO A 106 18.91 6.86 0.61
CA PRO A 106 19.88 7.90 0.93
C PRO A 106 19.28 9.22 1.47
N LEU A 107 18.04 9.55 1.13
CA LEU A 107 17.35 10.75 1.63
C LEU A 107 16.57 10.51 2.92
N LEU A 108 16.29 9.24 3.24
CA LEU A 108 15.51 8.81 4.40
C LEU A 108 16.41 8.38 5.57
N CYS A 109 17.54 7.75 5.28
CA CYS A 109 18.51 7.31 6.28
C CYS A 109 19.48 8.46 6.59
N CYS A 110 19.03 9.44 7.38
CA CYS A 110 19.88 10.51 7.88
C CYS A 110 20.21 10.31 9.36
N SER A 111 21.49 10.47 9.73
CA SER A 111 21.95 10.28 11.10
C SER A 111 21.42 11.34 12.08
N GLU A 112 21.04 12.52 11.59
CA GLU A 112 20.67 13.67 12.43
C GLU A 112 19.19 13.72 12.80
N LYS A 113 18.30 13.15 11.96
CA LYS A 113 16.85 13.25 12.14
C LYS A 113 16.15 11.94 11.80
N PRO A 114 15.13 11.55 12.57
CA PRO A 114 14.35 10.36 12.29
C PRO A 114 13.41 10.57 11.11
N SER A 115 13.35 9.57 10.24
CA SER A 115 12.39 9.49 9.14
C SER A 115 11.31 8.46 9.45
N LEU A 116 10.09 8.67 8.94
CA LEU A 116 8.98 7.76 9.15
C LEU A 116 8.29 7.36 7.83
N LEU A 117 8.30 6.06 7.56
CA LEU A 117 7.47 5.44 6.53
C LEU A 117 6.08 5.12 7.10
N ILE A 118 5.04 5.57 6.43
CA ILE A 118 3.64 5.36 6.82
C ILE A 118 2.94 4.53 5.74
N TRP A 119 2.76 3.24 6.02
CA TRP A 119 2.14 2.29 5.09
C TRP A 119 0.62 2.21 5.29
N THR A 120 -0.14 2.42 4.24
CA THR A 120 -1.60 2.26 4.27
C THR A 120 -2.01 0.82 4.00
N SER A 121 -2.26 0.09 5.07
CA SER A 121 -2.79 -1.28 5.07
C SER A 121 -4.31 -1.28 5.17
N SER A 122 -4.90 -2.42 5.51
CA SER A 122 -6.33 -2.63 5.66
C SER A 122 -6.62 -3.56 6.84
N ALA A 123 -7.87 -3.52 7.32
CA ALA A 123 -8.42 -4.56 8.18
C ALA A 123 -8.47 -5.94 7.46
N ASN A 124 -8.41 -5.93 6.12
CA ASN A 124 -8.43 -7.14 5.28
C ASN A 124 -7.03 -7.74 5.08
N ALA A 125 -6.00 -7.18 5.70
CA ALA A 125 -4.67 -7.77 5.73
C ALA A 125 -4.72 -9.05 6.58
N ARG A 126 -4.87 -10.21 5.92
CA ARG A 126 -5.09 -11.50 6.59
C ARG A 126 -3.98 -12.47 6.25
N ARG A 127 -3.46 -13.13 7.30
CA ARG A 127 -2.48 -14.21 7.17
C ARG A 127 -2.98 -15.35 6.29
N SER A 128 -4.26 -15.72 6.40
CA SER A 128 -4.87 -16.81 5.63
C SER A 128 -4.91 -16.58 4.12
N ALA A 129 -4.85 -15.32 3.68
CA ALA A 129 -4.86 -14.95 2.27
C ALA A 129 -3.45 -14.87 1.66
N PHE A 130 -2.38 -15.01 2.46
CA PHE A 130 -1.01 -14.84 2.00
C PHE A 130 -0.24 -16.18 2.04
N SER A 131 0.57 -16.40 1.01
CA SER A 131 1.53 -17.50 0.96
C SER A 131 2.90 -16.96 0.56
N LEU A 132 3.94 -17.35 1.30
CA LEU A 132 5.31 -16.95 0.99
C LEU A 132 5.83 -17.58 -0.32
N ASP A 133 5.30 -18.75 -0.70
CA ASP A 133 5.63 -19.44 -1.95
C ASP A 133 4.94 -18.80 -3.16
N ASP A 134 3.84 -18.09 -2.92
CA ASP A 134 3.09 -17.33 -3.92
C ASP A 134 2.88 -15.88 -3.45
N TYR A 135 3.97 -15.19 -3.12
CA TYR A 135 3.93 -13.85 -2.53
C TYR A 135 3.39 -12.76 -3.48
N GLN A 136 3.33 -13.04 -4.79
CA GLN A 136 2.63 -12.20 -5.78
C GLN A 136 1.15 -12.56 -5.91
N HIS A 137 0.69 -13.62 -5.25
CA HIS A 137 -0.68 -14.11 -5.25
C HIS A 137 -1.22 -14.55 -6.61
N LYS A 138 -0.40 -15.25 -7.42
CA LYS A 138 -0.75 -15.67 -8.78
C LYS A 138 -1.87 -16.71 -8.84
N LYS A 139 -2.02 -17.54 -7.80
CA LYS A 139 -2.94 -18.69 -7.81
C LYS A 139 -4.19 -18.47 -6.95
N GLY A 140 -4.24 -17.38 -6.18
CA GLY A 140 -5.31 -17.12 -5.22
C GLY A 140 -6.38 -16.16 -5.75
N LYS A 141 -7.47 -16.01 -4.97
CA LYS A 141 -8.63 -15.16 -5.33
C LYS A 141 -8.70 -13.83 -4.57
N GLU A 142 -7.88 -13.71 -3.52
CA GLU A 142 -7.87 -12.59 -2.58
C GLU A 142 -6.59 -11.74 -2.68
N ALA A 143 -6.20 -11.34 -3.90
CA ALA A 143 -4.93 -10.63 -4.18
C ALA A 143 -4.77 -9.35 -3.35
N TYR A 144 -5.82 -8.55 -3.19
CA TYR A 144 -5.79 -7.37 -2.33
C TYR A 144 -5.49 -7.73 -0.86
N SER A 145 -6.20 -8.73 -0.31
CA SER A 145 -6.02 -9.19 1.08
C SER A 145 -4.58 -9.66 1.32
N SER A 146 -4.04 -10.42 0.37
CA SER A 146 -2.66 -10.90 0.36
C SER A 146 -1.67 -9.73 0.30
N SER A 147 -1.87 -8.78 -0.62
CA SER A 147 -0.99 -7.62 -0.77
C SER A 147 -0.96 -6.74 0.48
N LYS A 148 -2.09 -6.52 1.15
CA LYS A 148 -2.15 -5.73 2.40
C LYS A 148 -1.53 -6.46 3.58
N TYR A 149 -1.60 -7.79 3.63
CA TYR A 149 -0.83 -8.57 4.61
C TYR A 149 0.67 -8.51 4.34
N ALA A 150 1.08 -8.61 3.08
CA ALA A 150 2.46 -8.45 2.67
C ALA A 150 3.00 -7.03 2.96
N THR A 151 2.15 -5.99 2.90
CA THR A 151 2.46 -4.63 3.40
C THR A 151 2.80 -4.62 4.89
N ASP A 152 2.01 -5.29 5.73
CA ASP A 152 2.27 -5.36 7.18
C ASP A 152 3.64 -6.01 7.46
N LEU A 153 3.90 -7.16 6.81
CA LEU A 153 5.18 -7.88 6.90
C LEU A 153 6.35 -7.02 6.42
N THR A 154 6.17 -6.29 5.32
CA THR A 154 7.21 -5.44 4.72
C THR A 154 7.53 -4.26 5.62
N SER A 155 6.52 -3.59 6.18
CA SER A 155 6.74 -2.50 7.14
C SER A 155 7.52 -2.99 8.36
N LEU A 156 7.18 -4.17 8.90
CA LEU A 156 7.93 -4.77 10.00
C LEU A 156 9.39 -5.04 9.60
N ALA A 157 9.62 -5.68 8.45
CA ALA A 157 10.97 -5.99 7.98
C ALA A 157 11.83 -4.72 7.77
N LEU A 158 11.26 -3.68 7.16
CA LEU A 158 11.93 -2.40 6.95
C LEU A 158 12.23 -1.70 8.29
N ASN A 159 11.28 -1.70 9.23
CA ASN A 159 11.52 -1.15 10.57
C ASN A 159 12.70 -1.86 11.24
N ARG A 160 12.74 -3.21 11.21
CA ARG A 160 13.84 -3.99 11.79
C ARG A 160 15.18 -3.74 11.11
N HIS A 161 15.18 -3.50 9.80
CA HIS A 161 16.39 -3.31 9.01
C HIS A 161 16.98 -1.90 9.18
N PHE A 162 16.11 -0.88 9.21
CA PHE A 162 16.51 0.52 9.12
C PHE A 162 16.41 1.33 10.42
N ASN A 163 15.78 0.80 11.48
CA ASN A 163 15.61 1.57 12.73
C ASN A 163 16.93 2.04 13.35
N LYS A 164 18.04 1.30 13.16
CA LYS A 164 19.38 1.70 13.61
C LYS A 164 19.98 2.87 12.80
N GLN A 165 19.40 3.16 11.65
CA GLN A 165 19.75 4.27 10.75
C GLN A 165 18.72 5.41 10.84
N ASN A 166 17.98 5.49 11.95
CA ASN A 166 16.92 6.47 12.22
C ASN A 166 15.73 6.44 11.24
N LEU A 167 15.57 5.39 10.44
CA LEU A 167 14.42 5.23 9.57
C LEU A 167 13.45 4.20 10.17
N TYR A 168 12.27 4.70 10.54
CA TYR A 168 11.21 3.92 11.18
C TYR A 168 10.09 3.65 10.18
N SER A 169 9.38 2.55 10.40
CA SER A 169 8.24 2.17 9.56
C SER A 169 7.04 1.79 10.43
N SER A 170 5.88 2.37 10.11
CA SER A 170 4.61 2.18 10.81
C SER A 170 3.47 1.91 9.84
N VAL A 171 2.44 1.23 10.33
CA VAL A 171 1.29 0.81 9.52
C VAL A 171 0.01 1.46 10.02
N VAL A 172 -0.79 1.99 9.09
CA VAL A 172 -2.11 2.52 9.37
C VAL A 172 -3.20 1.70 8.68
N CYS A 173 -4.38 1.67 9.29
CA CYS A 173 -5.60 1.16 8.69
C CYS A 173 -6.66 2.28 8.71
N PRO A 174 -7.05 2.82 7.55
CA PRO A 174 -8.02 3.92 7.48
C PRO A 174 -9.46 3.52 7.85
N GLY A 175 -9.70 2.24 8.12
CA GLY A 175 -11.04 1.71 8.34
C GLY A 175 -11.81 1.54 7.03
N ILE A 176 -13.13 1.41 7.13
CA ILE A 176 -14.02 1.37 5.97
C ILE A 176 -14.36 2.80 5.57
N VAL A 177 -13.64 3.28 4.57
CA VAL A 177 -13.84 4.57 3.93
C VAL A 177 -14.65 4.35 2.65
N THR A 178 -15.66 5.18 2.41
CA THR A 178 -16.35 5.21 1.12
C THR A 178 -15.43 5.89 0.11
N THR A 179 -14.71 5.08 -0.66
CA THR A 179 -13.76 5.52 -1.70
C THR A 179 -14.23 5.06 -3.08
N ASN A 180 -13.61 5.57 -4.14
CA ASN A 180 -13.85 5.09 -5.51
C ASN A 180 -13.58 3.58 -5.65
N LEU A 181 -12.67 3.01 -4.84
CA LEU A 181 -12.42 1.56 -4.76
C LEU A 181 -13.66 0.78 -4.30
N THR A 182 -14.48 1.37 -3.42
CA THR A 182 -15.72 0.75 -2.92
C THR A 182 -16.95 1.09 -3.75
N TYR A 183 -17.05 2.31 -4.29
CA TYR A 183 -18.23 2.73 -5.05
C TYR A 183 -18.46 1.89 -6.31
N GLY A 184 -17.38 1.46 -6.99
CA GLY A 184 -17.47 0.63 -8.20
C GLY A 184 -17.98 -0.79 -7.97
N ILE A 185 -18.07 -1.25 -6.72
CA ILE A 185 -18.41 -2.64 -6.40
C ILE A 185 -19.92 -2.90 -6.54
N MET A 186 -20.76 -1.89 -6.31
CA MET A 186 -22.22 -2.06 -6.27
C MET A 186 -22.96 -0.90 -6.94
N PRO A 187 -24.13 -1.15 -7.56
CA PRO A 187 -24.98 -0.10 -8.13
C PRO A 187 -25.34 0.98 -7.09
N CYS A 188 -25.46 2.23 -7.55
CA CYS A 188 -25.75 3.38 -6.67
C CYS A 188 -26.99 3.21 -5.80
N PHE A 189 -28.03 2.52 -6.29
CA PHE A 189 -29.25 2.29 -5.51
C PHE A 189 -29.02 1.37 -4.30
N ILE A 190 -28.15 0.37 -4.43
CA ILE A 190 -27.85 -0.53 -3.30
C ILE A 190 -26.98 0.20 -2.28
N TRP A 191 -26.06 1.06 -2.71
CA TRP A 191 -25.33 1.94 -1.79
C TRP A 191 -26.28 2.84 -1.01
N LYS A 192 -27.26 3.47 -1.65
CA LYS A 192 -28.27 4.30 -0.95
C LYS A 192 -29.05 3.50 0.11
N LEU A 193 -29.35 2.23 -0.15
CA LEU A 193 -30.01 1.34 0.80
C LEU A 193 -29.08 0.89 1.94
N LEU A 194 -27.80 0.62 1.64
CA LEU A 194 -26.81 0.18 2.61
C LEU A 194 -26.34 1.30 3.54
N MET A 195 -26.27 2.55 3.08
CA MET A 195 -25.69 3.66 3.86
C MET A 195 -26.32 3.82 5.27
N PRO A 196 -27.65 3.81 5.46
CA PRO A 196 -28.26 3.85 6.78
C PRO A 196 -27.86 2.64 7.66
N ILE A 197 -27.73 1.46 7.04
CA ILE A 197 -27.33 0.22 7.73
C ILE A 197 -25.86 0.30 8.14
N LEU A 198 -24.96 0.76 7.26
CA LEU A 198 -23.54 0.94 7.57
C LEU A 198 -23.34 2.01 8.66
N TRP A 199 -24.16 3.06 8.65
CA TRP A 199 -24.18 4.06 9.71
C TRP A 199 -24.66 3.46 11.05
N LEU A 200 -25.66 2.59 11.04
CA LEU A 200 -26.12 1.87 12.23
C LEU A 200 -25.06 0.87 12.74
N ILE A 201 -24.36 0.18 11.83
CA ILE A 201 -23.27 -0.76 12.17
C ILE A 201 -22.12 -0.06 12.90
N ARG A 202 -21.94 1.25 12.71
CA ARG A 202 -20.96 2.04 13.46
C ARG A 202 -21.17 2.01 14.97
N LEU A 203 -22.37 1.70 15.45
CA LEU A 203 -22.64 1.44 16.88
C LEU A 203 -21.83 0.24 17.40
N VAL A 204 -21.63 -0.77 16.55
CA VAL A 204 -20.97 -2.03 16.90
C VAL A 204 -19.51 -2.05 16.42
N THR A 205 -19.24 -1.40 15.27
CA THR A 205 -17.96 -1.45 14.59
C THR A 205 -17.39 -0.05 14.39
N LYS A 206 -16.45 0.33 15.27
CA LYS A 206 -15.85 1.68 15.29
C LYS A 206 -14.88 1.96 14.12
N THR A 207 -14.51 0.94 13.34
CA THR A 207 -13.65 1.09 12.15
C THR A 207 -14.40 1.60 10.90
N TYR A 208 -15.71 1.87 11.00
CA TYR A 208 -16.48 2.54 9.95
C TYR A 208 -16.29 4.05 9.99
N THR A 209 -15.21 4.50 9.36
CA THR A 209 -14.85 5.92 9.26
C THR A 209 -15.75 6.66 8.28
N LEU A 210 -16.25 5.96 7.26
CA LEU A 210 -17.18 6.40 6.20
C LEU A 210 -16.60 7.49 5.29
N THR A 211 -15.91 8.50 5.80
CA THR A 211 -15.35 9.60 5.01
C THR A 211 -13.82 9.50 4.91
N PRO A 212 -13.20 9.98 3.81
CA PRO A 212 -11.75 10.06 3.70
C PRO A 212 -11.10 10.88 4.83
N HIS A 213 -11.78 11.95 5.25
CA HIS A 213 -11.36 12.77 6.40
C HIS A 213 -11.18 11.92 7.66
N ASN A 214 -12.21 11.15 8.03
CA ASN A 214 -12.15 10.29 9.21
C ASN A 214 -11.15 9.13 9.03
N GLY A 215 -11.02 8.62 7.81
CA GLY A 215 -10.03 7.60 7.48
C GLY A 215 -8.58 8.06 7.64
N SER A 216 -8.33 9.36 7.54
CA SER A 216 -6.99 9.96 7.67
C SER A 216 -6.52 10.20 9.11
N GLU A 217 -7.37 9.93 10.11
CA GLU A 217 -7.05 10.20 11.53
C GLU A 217 -5.74 9.55 11.97
N ALA A 218 -5.55 8.25 11.68
CA ALA A 218 -4.33 7.54 12.05
C ALA A 218 -3.09 8.07 11.31
N HIS A 219 -3.23 8.52 10.06
CA HIS A 219 -2.15 9.14 9.30
C HIS A 219 -1.68 10.43 9.97
N ILE A 220 -2.62 11.32 10.29
CA ILE A 220 -2.33 12.60 10.96
C ILE A 220 -1.81 12.39 12.38
N TRP A 221 -2.36 11.41 13.09
CA TRP A 221 -1.91 11.09 14.44
C TRP A 221 -0.45 10.61 14.46
N LEU A 222 -0.06 9.76 13.50
CA LEU A 222 1.33 9.30 13.36
C LEU A 222 2.30 10.44 13.06
N PHE A 223 1.90 11.39 12.23
CA PHE A 223 2.70 12.59 11.95
C PHE A 223 3.03 13.40 13.22
N LYS A 224 2.17 13.33 14.24
CA LYS A 224 2.38 14.03 15.52
C LYS A 224 3.21 13.22 16.53
N GLN A 225 3.53 11.96 16.22
CA GLN A 225 4.29 11.09 17.12
C GLN A 225 5.78 11.15 16.85
N LYS A 226 6.58 10.81 17.87
CA LYS A 226 8.01 10.57 17.71
C LYS A 226 8.24 9.20 17.06
N PRO A 227 8.91 9.11 15.89
CA PRO A 227 9.08 7.84 15.18
C PRO A 227 9.69 6.72 16.04
N GLU A 228 10.63 7.08 16.93
CA GLU A 228 11.34 6.13 17.80
C GLU A 228 10.46 5.51 18.89
N SER A 229 9.36 6.19 19.24
CA SER A 229 8.42 5.73 20.26
C SER A 229 7.39 4.73 19.73
N LEU A 230 7.29 4.59 18.41
CA LEU A 230 6.30 3.75 17.75
C LEU A 230 6.74 2.29 17.74
N ASN A 231 5.78 1.39 17.92
CA ASN A 231 6.04 -0.04 17.89
C ASN A 231 5.81 -0.58 16.47
N GLY A 232 6.86 -1.12 15.84
CA GLY A 232 6.79 -1.70 14.49
C GLY A 232 5.87 -2.92 14.34
N LEU A 233 5.42 -3.54 15.45
CA LEU A 233 4.42 -4.62 15.46
C LEU A 233 2.98 -4.11 15.60
N THR A 234 2.77 -2.80 15.68
CA THR A 234 1.45 -2.20 15.88
C THR A 234 0.94 -1.59 14.58
N LYS A 235 -0.33 -1.88 14.29
CA LYS A 235 -1.13 -1.22 13.25
C LYS A 235 -2.07 -0.23 13.91
N TYR A 236 -2.05 1.01 13.43
CA TYR A 236 -2.85 2.11 13.98
C TYR A 236 -4.14 2.25 13.18
N HIS A 237 -5.28 1.99 13.80
CA HIS A 237 -6.58 2.04 13.12
C HIS A 237 -7.25 3.41 13.30
N SER A 238 -7.62 4.04 12.19
CA SER A 238 -8.57 5.16 12.19
C SER A 238 -9.94 4.62 12.59
N CYS A 239 -10.47 5.12 13.69
CA CYS A 239 -11.78 4.75 14.21
C CYS A 239 -12.62 6.00 14.40
N THR A 240 -13.93 5.85 14.27
CA THR A 240 -14.86 6.93 14.56
C THR A 240 -15.96 6.45 15.48
N THR A 241 -16.16 7.19 16.57
CA THR A 241 -17.27 6.97 17.50
C THR A 241 -18.62 7.21 16.81
N PHE A 242 -19.70 6.68 17.40
CA PHE A 242 -21.06 6.92 16.91
C PHE A 242 -21.34 8.42 16.71
N TRP A 243 -20.91 9.26 17.65
CA TRP A 243 -21.12 10.71 17.65
C TRP A 243 -20.29 11.51 16.64
N GLY A 244 -19.39 10.88 15.88
CA GLY A 244 -18.58 11.61 14.90
C GLY A 244 -17.12 11.82 15.29
N ASN A 245 -16.75 11.58 16.55
CA ASN A 245 -15.40 11.85 17.02
C ASN A 245 -14.43 10.77 16.53
N ASN A 246 -13.37 11.19 15.83
CA ASN A 246 -12.29 10.31 15.38
C ASN A 246 -11.30 10.05 16.51
N TYR A 247 -10.70 8.86 16.49
CA TYR A 247 -9.61 8.49 17.39
C TYR A 247 -8.78 7.36 16.76
N VAL A 248 -7.60 7.13 17.32
CA VAL A 248 -6.70 6.05 16.89
C VAL A 248 -6.76 4.89 17.87
N ASP A 249 -6.91 3.69 17.32
CA ASP A 249 -6.91 2.43 18.06
C ASP A 249 -5.69 1.59 17.65
N PRO A 250 -4.62 1.54 18.47
CA PRO A 250 -3.44 0.73 18.18
C PRO A 250 -3.74 -0.76 18.40
N ARG A 251 -3.48 -1.61 17.39
CA ARG A 251 -3.68 -3.05 17.46
C ARG A 251 -2.42 -3.81 17.06
N LYS A 252 -2.11 -4.89 17.78
CA LYS A 252 -1.00 -5.77 17.41
C LYS A 252 -1.29 -6.46 16.09
N MET A 253 -0.34 -6.42 15.16
CA MET A 253 -0.42 -7.13 13.89
C MET A 253 -0.20 -8.63 14.09
N ASP A 254 -0.93 -9.46 13.35
CA ASP A 254 -0.69 -10.91 13.26
C ASP A 254 0.41 -11.21 12.22
N VAL A 255 1.64 -10.83 12.54
CA VAL A 255 2.83 -11.02 11.70
C VAL A 255 3.93 -11.69 12.51
N ASP A 256 4.82 -12.39 11.82
CA ASP A 256 6.01 -13.01 12.41
C ASP A 256 7.29 -12.49 11.75
N ASP A 257 8.34 -12.28 12.56
CA ASP A 257 9.60 -11.70 12.11
C ASP A 257 10.31 -12.59 11.06
N GLU A 258 10.13 -13.91 11.11
CA GLU A 258 10.76 -14.85 10.17
C GLU A 258 10.17 -14.70 8.76
N THR A 259 8.84 -14.72 8.64
CA THR A 259 8.16 -14.51 7.36
C THR A 259 8.42 -13.12 6.83
N ALA A 260 8.43 -12.09 7.69
CA ALA A 260 8.78 -10.72 7.29
C ALA A 260 10.19 -10.64 6.70
N LYS A 261 11.18 -11.26 7.36
CA LYS A 261 12.56 -11.34 6.86
C LYS A 261 12.66 -12.09 5.53
N LYS A 262 11.98 -13.23 5.40
CA LYS A 262 11.99 -14.03 4.15
C LYS A 262 11.33 -13.28 3.00
N LEU A 263 10.21 -12.58 3.24
CA LEU A 263 9.56 -11.74 2.24
C LEU A 263 10.47 -10.60 1.79
N TYR A 264 11.14 -9.93 2.72
CA TYR A 264 12.12 -8.88 2.40
C TYR A 264 13.24 -9.38 1.48
N GLN A 265 13.81 -10.56 1.75
CA GLN A 265 14.82 -11.15 0.88
C GLN A 265 14.27 -11.48 -0.52
N LYS A 266 13.05 -12.02 -0.62
CA LYS A 266 12.40 -12.27 -1.92
C LYS A 266 12.17 -10.99 -2.71
N MET A 267 11.80 -9.88 -2.06
CA MET A 267 11.61 -8.58 -2.72
C MET A 267 12.94 -7.99 -3.20
N LEU A 268 14.02 -8.09 -2.41
CA LEU A 268 15.36 -7.66 -2.83
C LEU A 268 15.86 -8.46 -4.04
N GLU A 269 15.64 -9.77 -4.05
CA GLU A 269 16.00 -10.62 -5.18
C GLU A 269 15.20 -10.27 -6.43
N LEU A 270 13.89 -10.02 -6.28
CA LEU A 270 13.03 -9.59 -7.38
C LEU A 270 13.47 -8.24 -7.97
N GLU A 271 13.82 -7.27 -7.13
CA GLU A 271 14.36 -5.97 -7.56
C GLU A 271 15.63 -6.16 -8.40
N LYS A 272 16.59 -6.97 -7.94
CA LYS A 272 17.81 -7.28 -8.70
C LYS A 272 17.52 -7.92 -10.05
N GLN A 273 16.59 -8.87 -10.09
CA GLN A 273 16.21 -9.56 -11.33
C GLN A 273 15.60 -8.59 -12.35
N LEU A 274 14.78 -7.64 -11.91
CA LEU A 274 14.19 -6.64 -12.80
C LEU A 274 15.23 -5.65 -13.30
N LEU A 275 16.12 -5.16 -12.43
CA LEU A 275 17.23 -4.29 -12.84
C LEU A 275 18.15 -4.98 -13.86
N ALA A 276 18.42 -6.27 -13.69
CA ALA A 276 19.22 -7.05 -14.63
C ALA A 276 18.53 -7.20 -16.00
N ARG A 277 17.19 -7.31 -16.04
CA ARG A 277 16.43 -7.35 -17.31
C ARG A 277 16.47 -6.02 -18.03
N THR A 278 16.32 -4.91 -17.30
CA THR A 278 16.34 -3.56 -17.88
C THR A 278 17.73 -3.17 -18.37
N ASN A 279 18.79 -3.66 -17.74
CA ASN A 279 20.19 -3.40 -18.12
C ASN A 279 20.80 -4.47 -19.04
N GLY A 280 20.05 -5.52 -19.40
CA GLY A 280 20.49 -6.54 -20.35
C GLY A 280 20.55 -5.99 -21.78
N PRO A 281 21.37 -6.57 -22.67
CA PRO A 281 21.38 -6.16 -24.07
C PRO A 281 19.98 -6.32 -24.66
N ILE A 282 19.47 -5.25 -25.29
CA ILE A 282 18.21 -5.26 -26.03
C ILE A 282 18.32 -6.40 -27.05
N SER A 283 17.60 -7.49 -26.80
CA SER A 283 17.49 -8.58 -27.76
C SER A 283 16.67 -8.06 -28.92
N THR A 284 17.36 -7.61 -29.96
CA THR A 284 16.77 -7.31 -31.27
C THR A 284 16.21 -8.61 -31.83
N LYS A 285 14.90 -8.81 -31.68
CA LYS A 285 14.11 -9.66 -32.55
C LYS A 285 13.19 -8.79 -33.38
#